data_AF-A0A1V5CF36-F1
#
_entry.id   AF-A0A1V5CF36-F1
#
_cell.length_a   1.000
_cell.length_b   1.000
_cell.length_c   1.000
_cell.angle_alpha   90.00
_cell.angle_beta   90.00
_cell.angle_gamma   90.00
#
_symmetry.space_group_name_H-M   'P 1'
#
loop_
_entity.id
_entity.type
_entity.pdbx_description
1 polymer ?
#
loop_
_entity_poly.entity_id
_entity_poly.type
_entity_poly.pdbx_seq_one_letter_code
_entity_poly.pdbx_strand_id
1 'polypeptide(L)'
;MSELEFFKMSASGNDFIIIDNRDGKVYDSFKDLNEFIVKICRRHHSVGADGLILIEKSESHDFRWRFFNADSSEAEMCGNGGRCAARFAYVNGIAEARMTFETLAGIIKAEVQDKRVKLQLTAPTDLRLDYPVGLEDKEIFLSSVNTGVPHAVLLVDDVDYMPVEELGRLVRYHKVFGTKGTNVDFAQVIDRQNVKIRTYERGVEGETYACGTGAVATGVILREKGLLENPVNIITKGGETLKVYINEEVYLEGDARIIFIGELNREALV
;
A
#
# COMPACT_ATOMS: atom_id res chain seq x y z
N MET A 1 6.38 34.61 -8.63
CA MET A 1 5.49 33.61 -9.28
C MET A 1 5.58 32.38 -8.40
N SER A 2 4.47 31.91 -7.84
CA SER A 2 4.45 31.04 -6.66
C SER A 2 5.12 29.70 -6.92
N GLU A 3 6.15 29.41 -6.12
CA GLU A 3 6.72 28.09 -5.95
C GLU A 3 5.62 27.12 -5.46
N LEU A 4 5.58 25.91 -6.01
CA LEU A 4 4.57 24.90 -5.65
C LEU A 4 5.14 24.03 -4.53
N GLU A 5 4.67 24.22 -3.31
CA GLU A 5 5.04 23.37 -2.18
C GLU A 5 4.50 21.94 -2.37
N PHE A 6 5.33 20.96 -2.00
CA PHE A 6 4.96 19.57 -1.95
C PHE A 6 5.60 18.88 -0.74
N PHE A 7 4.95 17.80 -0.30
CA PHE A 7 5.45 16.92 0.75
C PHE A 7 5.91 15.63 0.11
N LYS A 8 7.17 15.25 0.36
CA LYS A 8 7.66 13.92 0.04
C LYS A 8 7.35 13.02 1.22
N MET A 9 6.53 11.99 1.01
CA MET A 9 6.11 11.07 2.06
C MET A 9 6.36 9.61 1.68
N SER A 10 6.49 8.73 2.67
CA SER A 10 6.61 7.29 2.43
C SER A 10 5.91 6.47 3.50
N ALA A 11 5.29 5.37 3.07
CA ALA A 11 4.73 4.35 3.94
C ALA A 11 5.14 2.98 3.41
N SER A 12 5.75 2.16 4.27
CA SER A 12 6.19 0.79 3.94
C SER A 12 7.08 0.70 2.68
N GLY A 13 7.96 1.68 2.49
CA GLY A 13 8.92 1.72 1.37
C GLY A 13 8.38 2.32 0.08
N ASN A 14 7.06 2.48 -0.05
CA ASN A 14 6.42 3.16 -1.19
C ASN A 14 6.42 4.68 -0.93
N ASP A 15 6.84 5.47 -1.92
CA ASP A 15 7.03 6.92 -1.76
C ASP A 15 6.14 7.77 -2.68
N PHE A 16 5.63 8.87 -2.14
CA PHE A 16 4.63 9.72 -2.77
C PHE A 16 5.04 11.18 -2.71
N ILE A 17 4.64 11.93 -3.73
CA ILE A 17 4.58 13.39 -3.68
C ILE A 17 3.14 13.74 -3.31
N ILE A 18 2.95 14.58 -2.29
CA ILE A 18 1.62 15.02 -1.87
C ILE A 18 1.54 16.54 -1.97
N ILE A 19 0.49 17.04 -2.62
CA ILE A 19 0.28 18.47 -2.85
C ILE A 19 -1.11 18.85 -2.32
N ASP A 20 -1.19 19.89 -1.49
CA ASP A 20 -2.47 20.54 -1.18
C ASP A 20 -2.93 21.33 -2.41
N ASN A 21 -3.95 20.78 -3.07
CA ASN A 21 -4.59 21.31 -4.26
C ASN A 21 -6.05 21.72 -3.99
N ARG A 22 -6.43 21.99 -2.73
CA ARG A 22 -7.79 22.40 -2.36
C ARG A 22 -8.23 23.73 -2.98
N ASP A 23 -7.27 24.56 -3.39
CA ASP A 23 -7.47 25.83 -4.11
C ASP A 23 -7.36 25.71 -5.63
N GLY A 24 -7.04 24.53 -6.17
CA GLY A 24 -6.90 24.29 -7.60
C GLY A 24 -5.56 24.73 -8.22
N LYS A 25 -4.56 25.12 -7.41
CA LYS A 25 -3.28 25.67 -7.89
C LYS A 25 -2.54 24.81 -8.94
N VAL A 26 -2.65 23.48 -8.86
CA VAL A 26 -2.01 22.56 -9.81
C VAL A 26 -2.67 22.68 -11.17
N TYR A 27 -4.00 22.75 -11.22
CA TYR A 27 -4.76 22.87 -12.46
C TYR A 27 -4.53 24.22 -13.15
N ASP A 28 -4.39 25.29 -12.35
CA ASP A 28 -4.09 26.63 -12.88
C ASP A 28 -2.66 26.72 -13.43
N SER A 29 -1.72 26.00 -12.82
CA SER A 29 -0.29 26.06 -13.16
C SER A 29 0.11 25.14 -14.31
N PHE A 30 -0.57 23.99 -14.46
CA PHE A 30 -0.21 22.95 -15.43
C PHE A 30 -1.42 22.57 -16.30
N LYS A 31 -1.37 22.98 -17.58
CA LYS A 31 -2.43 22.69 -18.54
C LYS A 31 -2.55 21.20 -18.87
N ASP A 32 -1.42 20.51 -18.94
CA ASP A 32 -1.36 19.06 -19.12
C ASP A 32 -0.96 18.42 -17.78
N LEU A 33 -1.96 17.92 -17.06
CA LEU A 33 -1.76 17.28 -15.77
C LEU A 33 -0.97 15.98 -15.90
N ASN A 34 -1.21 15.21 -16.97
CA ASN A 34 -0.56 13.93 -17.17
C ASN A 34 0.93 14.12 -17.45
N GLU A 35 1.27 15.10 -18.30
CA GLU A 35 2.66 15.47 -18.56
C GLU A 35 3.36 15.93 -17.26
N PHE A 36 2.68 16.75 -16.44
CA PHE A 36 3.19 17.18 -15.15
C PHE A 36 3.49 16.00 -14.21
N ILE A 37 2.54 15.06 -14.07
CA ILE A 37 2.69 13.89 -13.19
C ILE A 37 3.89 13.03 -13.63
N VAL A 38 3.98 12.71 -14.92
CA VAL A 38 5.09 11.89 -15.46
C VAL A 38 6.43 12.58 -15.20
N LYS A 39 6.51 13.90 -15.37
CA LYS A 39 7.73 14.69 -15.15
C LYS A 39 8.12 14.75 -13.67
N ILE A 40 7.20 15.10 -12.78
CA ILE A 40 7.52 15.26 -11.35
C ILE A 40 7.87 13.93 -10.67
N CYS A 41 7.26 12.82 -11.12
CA CYS A 41 7.55 11.48 -10.62
C CYS A 41 8.82 10.86 -11.22
N ARG A 42 9.46 11.50 -12.22
CA ARG A 42 10.69 10.99 -12.84
C ARG A 42 11.87 11.05 -11.88
N ARG A 43 12.32 9.88 -11.42
CA ARG A 43 13.53 9.73 -10.60
C ARG A 43 14.77 10.27 -11.36
N HIS A 44 15.76 10.74 -10.62
CA HIS A 44 17.03 11.35 -11.09
C HIS A 44 16.93 12.72 -11.78
N HIS A 45 15.78 13.05 -12.38
CA HIS A 45 15.59 14.32 -13.09
C HIS A 45 14.71 15.31 -12.33
N SER A 46 13.76 14.81 -11.55
CA SER A 46 12.86 15.61 -10.75
C SER A 46 12.79 15.07 -9.31
N VAL A 47 11.73 15.42 -8.59
CA VAL A 47 11.46 14.97 -7.23
C VAL A 47 11.50 13.44 -7.15
N GLY A 48 10.87 12.77 -8.12
CA GLY A 48 10.95 11.32 -8.31
C GLY A 48 10.17 10.53 -7.27
N ALA A 49 9.12 9.80 -7.64
CA ALA A 49 8.27 9.05 -6.70
C ALA A 49 7.54 7.90 -7.40
N ASP A 50 6.96 6.99 -6.63
CA ASP A 50 6.07 5.97 -7.17
C ASP A 50 4.72 6.57 -7.63
N GLY A 51 4.32 7.72 -7.09
CA GLY A 51 3.17 8.47 -7.57
C GLY A 51 2.94 9.82 -6.90
N LEU A 52 1.91 10.52 -7.39
CA LEU A 52 1.46 11.83 -6.93
C LEU A 52 0.06 11.72 -6.30
N ILE A 53 -0.13 12.33 -5.14
CA ILE A 53 -1.43 12.48 -4.48
C ILE A 53 -1.77 13.96 -4.41
N LEU A 54 -2.90 14.33 -5.00
CA LEU A 54 -3.50 15.65 -4.83
C LEU A 54 -4.55 15.58 -3.72
N ILE A 55 -4.43 16.46 -2.74
CA ILE A 55 -5.45 16.67 -1.71
C ILE A 55 -6.35 17.80 -2.18
N GLU A 56 -7.63 17.51 -2.32
CA GLU A 56 -8.64 18.38 -2.92
C GLU A 56 -9.78 18.65 -1.95
N LYS A 57 -10.55 19.69 -2.27
CA LYS A 57 -11.71 20.05 -1.48
C LYS A 57 -12.80 18.98 -1.67
N SER A 58 -13.39 18.52 -0.57
CA SER A 58 -14.63 17.75 -0.58
C SER A 58 -15.78 18.64 -0.10
N GLU A 59 -16.98 18.38 -0.61
CA GLU A 59 -18.21 19.04 -0.15
C GLU A 59 -18.86 18.31 1.04
N SER A 60 -18.50 17.04 1.28
CA SER A 60 -19.21 16.18 2.23
C SER A 60 -18.33 15.41 3.22
N HIS A 61 -17.01 15.41 3.01
CA HIS A 61 -16.02 14.74 3.86
C HIS A 61 -14.85 15.70 4.17
N ASP A 62 -13.89 15.27 4.99
CA ASP A 62 -12.80 16.15 5.44
C ASP A 62 -11.93 16.63 4.27
N PHE A 63 -11.70 15.75 3.29
CA PHE A 63 -11.07 16.07 2.01
C PHE A 63 -11.41 15.02 0.95
N ARG A 64 -11.03 15.32 -0.29
CA ARG A 64 -10.99 14.35 -1.38
C ARG A 64 -9.54 14.13 -1.76
N TRP A 65 -9.16 12.91 -2.12
CA TRP A 65 -7.85 12.70 -2.76
C TRP A 65 -8.02 12.38 -4.24
N ARG A 66 -6.96 12.59 -5.00
CA ARG A 66 -6.75 11.97 -6.31
C ARG A 66 -5.35 11.40 -6.34
N PHE A 67 -5.23 10.11 -6.63
CA PHE A 67 -3.95 9.41 -6.62
C PHE A 67 -3.59 8.98 -8.05
N PHE A 68 -2.41 9.38 -8.49
CA PHE A 68 -1.86 9.04 -9.79
C PHE A 68 -0.56 8.25 -9.62
N ASN A 69 -0.43 7.16 -10.36
CA ASN A 69 0.84 6.46 -10.51
C ASN A 69 1.86 7.34 -11.27
N ALA A 70 3.14 6.96 -11.24
CA ALA A 70 4.20 7.67 -11.96
C ALA A 70 3.98 7.75 -13.49
N ASP A 71 3.17 6.87 -14.07
CA ASP A 71 2.78 6.88 -15.49
C ASP A 71 1.52 7.72 -15.77
N SER A 72 1.06 8.52 -14.81
CA SER A 72 -0.17 9.32 -14.80
C SER A 72 -1.50 8.55 -14.76
N SER A 73 -1.48 7.21 -14.74
CA SER A 73 -2.72 6.46 -14.55
C SER A 73 -3.31 6.75 -13.17
N GLU A 74 -4.61 7.09 -13.12
CA GLU A 74 -5.31 7.33 -11.86
C GLU A 74 -5.67 6.00 -11.22
N ALA A 75 -5.32 5.83 -9.95
CA ALA A 75 -5.53 4.60 -9.21
C ALA A 75 -6.65 4.77 -8.19
N GLU A 76 -7.48 3.73 -8.05
CA GLU A 76 -8.68 3.84 -7.22
C GLU A 76 -8.37 3.88 -5.72
N MET A 77 -7.38 3.08 -5.31
CA MET A 77 -7.03 2.88 -3.92
C MET A 77 -5.56 2.46 -3.79
N CYS A 78 -4.89 2.99 -2.77
CA CYS A 78 -3.58 2.53 -2.35
C CYS A 78 -3.48 2.65 -0.83
N GLY A 79 -3.33 1.52 -0.12
CA GLY A 79 -3.27 1.54 1.34
C GLY A 79 -2.10 2.35 1.90
N ASN A 80 -0.95 2.34 1.22
CA ASN A 80 0.23 3.12 1.61
C ASN A 80 0.00 4.62 1.35
N GLY A 81 -0.49 4.96 0.15
CA GLY A 81 -0.82 6.32 -0.22
C GLY A 81 -1.88 6.92 0.70
N GLY A 82 -2.92 6.16 1.03
CA GLY A 82 -4.01 6.61 1.89
C GLY A 82 -3.54 6.92 3.31
N ARG A 83 -2.58 6.14 3.84
CA ARG A 83 -1.91 6.46 5.12
C ARG A 83 -1.15 7.78 5.01
N CYS A 84 -0.40 7.99 3.94
CA CYS A 84 0.30 9.26 3.72
C CYS A 84 -0.66 10.45 3.56
N ALA A 85 -1.76 10.30 2.82
CA ALA A 85 -2.76 11.33 2.60
C ALA A 85 -3.47 11.72 3.92
N ALA A 86 -3.90 10.74 4.70
CA ALA A 86 -4.51 10.99 6.01
C ALA A 86 -3.54 11.71 6.96
N ARG A 87 -2.27 11.27 7.02
CA ARG A 87 -1.27 11.95 7.84
C ARG A 87 -0.99 13.37 7.33
N PHE A 88 -0.89 13.56 6.03
CA PHE A 88 -0.73 14.89 5.42
C PHE A 88 -1.87 15.81 5.83
N ALA A 89 -3.11 15.34 5.74
CA ALA A 89 -4.28 16.12 6.11
C ALA A 89 -4.26 16.51 7.60
N TYR A 90 -3.89 15.58 8.47
CA TYR A 90 -3.76 15.83 9.91
C TYR A 90 -2.68 16.87 10.22
N VAL A 91 -1.45 16.70 9.71
CA VAL A 91 -0.33 17.60 10.07
C VAL A 91 -0.48 19.01 9.51
N ASN A 92 -1.26 19.19 8.43
CA ASN A 92 -1.54 20.48 7.81
C ASN A 92 -2.86 21.10 8.32
N GLY A 93 -3.50 20.53 9.35
CA GLY A 93 -4.75 21.05 9.91
C GLY A 93 -5.93 21.02 8.95
N ILE A 94 -5.90 20.12 7.96
CA ILE A 94 -6.97 19.91 6.99
C ILE A 94 -8.10 19.08 7.61
N ALA A 95 -7.73 18.11 8.46
CA ALA A 95 -8.65 17.18 9.10
C ALA A 95 -8.19 16.85 10.52
N GLU A 96 -9.12 16.46 11.38
CA GLU A 96 -8.84 15.97 12.73
C GLU A 96 -8.20 14.57 12.73
N ALA A 97 -7.69 14.10 13.87
CA ALA A 97 -7.01 12.80 13.95
C ALA A 97 -7.86 11.61 13.48
N ARG A 98 -9.19 11.68 13.65
CA ARG A 98 -10.15 10.74 13.07
C ARG A 98 -10.86 11.44 11.94
N MET A 99 -10.81 10.84 10.75
CA MET A 99 -11.24 11.49 9.53
C MET A 99 -11.87 10.50 8.54
N THR A 100 -12.56 11.06 7.57
CA THR A 100 -13.05 10.39 6.38
C THR A 100 -12.71 11.20 5.14
N PHE A 101 -12.38 10.51 4.05
CA PHE A 101 -12.05 11.16 2.79
C PHE A 101 -12.55 10.41 1.57
N GLU A 102 -12.82 11.17 0.52
CA GLU A 102 -13.34 10.68 -0.75
C GLU A 102 -12.22 10.14 -1.64
N THR A 103 -12.47 8.96 -2.20
CA THR A 103 -11.61 8.28 -3.18
C THR A 103 -12.44 7.77 -4.35
N LEU A 104 -11.80 7.35 -5.44
CA LEU A 104 -12.50 6.65 -6.52
C LEU A 104 -13.10 5.31 -6.05
N ALA A 105 -12.51 4.65 -5.05
CA ALA A 105 -13.04 3.44 -4.44
C ALA A 105 -14.18 3.70 -3.41
N GLY A 106 -14.58 4.96 -3.22
CA GLY A 106 -15.57 5.38 -2.23
C GLY A 106 -14.96 6.07 -1.02
N ILE A 107 -15.69 6.08 0.09
CA ILE A 107 -15.27 6.77 1.32
C ILE A 107 -14.34 5.88 2.13
N ILE A 108 -13.21 6.43 2.56
CA ILE A 108 -12.22 5.75 3.40
C ILE A 108 -12.14 6.42 4.77
N LYS A 109 -12.13 5.61 5.84
CA LYS A 109 -11.91 6.07 7.21
C LYS A 109 -10.43 5.97 7.59
N ALA A 110 -9.94 6.96 8.33
CA ALA A 110 -8.59 6.92 8.89
C ALA A 110 -8.54 7.43 10.33
N GLU A 111 -7.59 6.92 11.10
CA GLU A 111 -7.21 7.42 12.42
C GLU A 111 -5.69 7.59 12.47
N VAL A 112 -5.24 8.79 12.84
CA VAL A 112 -3.83 9.19 12.89
C VAL A 112 -3.39 9.31 14.35
N GLN A 113 -2.26 8.68 14.67
CA GLN A 113 -1.56 8.84 15.94
C GLN A 113 -0.07 9.05 15.66
N ASP A 114 0.39 10.30 15.79
CA ASP A 114 1.76 10.74 15.47
C ASP A 114 2.18 10.41 14.03
N LYS A 115 2.94 9.31 13.86
CA LYS A 115 3.41 8.79 12.57
C LYS A 115 2.67 7.53 12.14
N ARG A 116 1.86 6.94 13.00
CA ARG A 116 1.09 5.73 12.71
C ARG A 116 -0.29 6.13 12.21
N VAL A 117 -0.72 5.48 11.14
CA VAL A 117 -2.03 5.73 10.54
C VAL A 117 -2.75 4.42 10.38
N LYS A 118 -3.91 4.30 11.01
CA LYS A 118 -4.85 3.21 10.82
C LYS A 118 -5.81 3.60 9.71
N LEU A 119 -5.75 2.88 8.59
CA LEU A 119 -6.53 3.15 7.39
C LEU A 119 -7.48 1.99 7.10
N GLN A 120 -8.74 2.30 6.80
CA GLN A 120 -9.68 1.32 6.29
C GLN A 120 -9.24 0.83 4.91
N LEU A 121 -9.32 -0.47 4.68
CA LEU A 121 -9.11 -1.06 3.37
C LEU A 121 -10.42 -1.61 2.80
N THR A 122 -10.40 -1.88 1.50
CA THR A 122 -11.49 -2.62 0.85
C THR A 122 -11.60 -4.03 1.43
N ALA A 123 -12.82 -4.57 1.45
CA ALA A 123 -13.07 -5.90 1.98
C ALA A 123 -12.33 -6.96 1.15
N PRO A 124 -11.63 -7.91 1.79
CA PRO A 124 -11.02 -9.03 1.08
C PRO A 124 -12.06 -9.90 0.37
N THR A 125 -11.73 -10.40 -0.82
CA THR A 125 -12.59 -11.29 -1.61
C THR A 125 -11.85 -12.58 -1.98
N ASP A 126 -12.58 -13.56 -2.51
CA ASP A 126 -12.02 -14.77 -3.11
C ASP A 126 -11.12 -15.60 -2.17
N LEU A 127 -11.45 -15.62 -0.88
CA LEU A 127 -10.71 -16.39 0.12
C LEU A 127 -10.78 -17.89 -0.19
N ARG A 128 -9.62 -18.53 -0.30
CA ARG A 128 -9.46 -19.96 -0.49
C ARG A 128 -8.37 -20.47 0.45
N LEU A 129 -8.65 -21.54 1.17
CA LEU A 129 -7.72 -22.10 2.14
C LEU A 129 -7.16 -23.44 1.68
N ASP A 130 -5.89 -23.69 1.96
CA ASP A 130 -5.24 -25.01 1.95
C ASP A 130 -5.52 -25.84 0.70
N TYR A 131 -5.39 -25.23 -0.47
CA TYR A 131 -5.53 -25.96 -1.71
C TYR A 131 -4.17 -26.38 -2.27
N PRO A 132 -4.09 -27.57 -2.87
CA PRO A 132 -2.85 -28.06 -3.46
C PRO A 132 -2.51 -27.31 -4.75
N VAL A 133 -1.22 -27.04 -4.92
CA VAL A 133 -0.63 -26.47 -6.12
C VAL A 133 0.60 -27.30 -6.48
N GLY A 134 0.58 -27.93 -7.67
CA GLY A 134 1.73 -28.64 -8.20
C GLY A 134 2.78 -27.67 -8.74
N LEU A 135 3.96 -27.68 -8.13
CA LEU A 135 5.16 -26.99 -8.60
C LEU A 135 6.18 -28.03 -9.03
N GLU A 136 6.34 -28.21 -10.35
CA GLU A 136 7.21 -29.22 -10.94
C GLU A 136 6.89 -30.62 -10.37
N ASP A 137 7.84 -31.23 -9.64
CA ASP A 137 7.71 -32.57 -9.05
C ASP A 137 7.19 -32.56 -7.60
N LYS A 138 6.74 -31.40 -7.08
CA LYS A 138 6.27 -31.24 -5.70
C LYS A 138 4.86 -30.68 -5.65
N GLU A 139 4.09 -31.13 -4.68
CA GLU A 139 2.83 -30.49 -4.32
C GLU A 139 3.06 -29.61 -3.08
N ILE A 140 2.64 -28.35 -3.17
CA ILE A 140 2.61 -27.43 -2.04
C ILE A 140 1.18 -27.05 -1.70
N PHE A 141 0.91 -26.81 -0.43
CA PHE A 141 -0.37 -26.27 0.02
C PHE A 141 -0.21 -24.78 0.26
N LEU A 142 -1.14 -24.00 -0.29
CA LEU A 142 -1.21 -22.57 -0.07
C LEU A 142 -2.65 -22.11 0.08
N SER A 143 -2.81 -20.94 0.68
CA SER A 143 -4.07 -20.21 0.72
C SER A 143 -3.98 -19.00 -0.19
N SER A 144 -5.12 -18.46 -0.62
CA SER A 144 -5.15 -17.20 -1.36
C SER A 144 -6.35 -16.34 -1.00
N VAL A 145 -6.17 -15.03 -1.16
CA VAL A 145 -7.21 -14.03 -0.95
C VAL A 145 -6.87 -12.80 -1.78
N ASN A 146 -7.88 -12.08 -2.24
CA ASN A 146 -7.71 -10.81 -2.93
C ASN A 146 -8.00 -9.66 -1.97
N THR A 147 -7.00 -8.83 -1.69
CA THR A 147 -7.11 -7.65 -0.80
C THR A 147 -6.97 -6.36 -1.60
N GLY A 148 -7.61 -6.31 -2.77
CA GLY A 148 -7.42 -5.31 -3.82
C GLY A 148 -6.47 -5.80 -4.92
N VAL A 149 -5.51 -6.64 -4.56
CA VAL A 149 -4.69 -7.44 -5.48
C VAL A 149 -4.62 -8.89 -4.97
N PRO A 150 -4.45 -9.89 -5.85
CA PRO A 150 -4.36 -11.29 -5.44
C PRO A 150 -3.08 -11.57 -4.67
N HIS A 151 -3.22 -12.29 -3.55
CA HIS A 151 -2.15 -12.79 -2.71
C HIS A 151 -2.27 -14.31 -2.53
N ALA A 152 -1.13 -14.98 -2.59
CA ALA A 152 -0.97 -16.38 -2.22
C ALA A 152 -0.10 -16.45 -0.97
N VAL A 153 -0.61 -17.07 0.09
CA VAL A 153 0.07 -17.16 1.39
C VAL A 153 0.51 -18.60 1.64
N LEU A 154 1.81 -18.78 1.83
CA LEU A 154 2.44 -20.03 2.23
C LEU A 154 2.83 -19.92 3.71
N LEU A 155 2.34 -20.85 4.52
CA LEU A 155 2.80 -21.00 5.91
C LEU A 155 4.13 -21.75 5.89
N VAL A 156 5.14 -21.20 6.58
CA VAL A 156 6.50 -21.76 6.62
C VAL A 156 7.02 -21.78 8.06
N ASP A 157 7.95 -22.68 8.34
CA ASP A 157 8.53 -22.84 9.68
C ASP A 157 9.49 -21.70 10.03
N ASP A 158 10.29 -21.25 9.07
CA ASP A 158 11.24 -20.15 9.23
C ASP A 158 11.35 -19.32 7.94
N VAL A 159 10.83 -18.10 7.98
CA VAL A 159 10.88 -17.19 6.81
C VAL A 159 12.31 -16.77 6.45
N ASP A 160 13.24 -16.76 7.41
CA ASP A 160 14.59 -16.24 7.20
C ASP A 160 15.41 -17.14 6.24
N TYR A 161 15.06 -18.43 6.13
CA TYR A 161 15.70 -19.40 5.24
C TYR A 161 14.93 -19.70 3.94
N MET A 162 13.78 -19.05 3.71
CA MET A 162 12.99 -19.32 2.50
C MET A 162 13.66 -18.79 1.22
N PRO A 163 13.68 -19.58 0.13
CA PRO A 163 14.13 -19.12 -1.19
C PRO A 163 13.04 -18.25 -1.85
N VAL A 164 12.82 -17.06 -1.30
CA VAL A 164 11.71 -16.16 -1.68
C VAL A 164 11.72 -15.83 -3.17
N GLU A 165 12.89 -15.58 -3.76
CA GLU A 165 13.01 -15.25 -5.18
C GLU A 165 12.60 -16.43 -6.08
N GLU A 166 13.18 -17.60 -5.86
CA GLU A 166 12.94 -18.78 -6.69
C GLU A 166 11.50 -19.28 -6.55
N LEU A 167 11.07 -19.53 -5.31
CA LEU A 167 9.74 -20.07 -5.03
C LEU A 167 8.64 -19.03 -5.26
N GLY A 168 8.90 -17.77 -4.91
CA GLY A 168 7.99 -16.66 -5.17
C GLY A 168 7.72 -16.52 -6.66
N ARG A 169 8.76 -16.56 -7.51
CA ARG A 169 8.62 -16.52 -8.97
C ARG A 169 7.79 -17.69 -9.51
N LEU A 170 8.03 -18.92 -9.03
CA LEU A 170 7.27 -20.10 -9.46
C LEU A 170 5.78 -19.96 -9.15
N VAL A 171 5.43 -19.52 -7.94
CA VAL A 171 4.03 -19.34 -7.52
C VAL A 171 3.38 -18.14 -8.22
N ARG A 172 4.11 -17.00 -8.34
CA ARG A 172 3.69 -15.76 -8.99
C ARG A 172 3.12 -15.98 -10.40
N TYR A 173 3.72 -16.88 -11.16
CA TYR A 173 3.36 -17.21 -12.54
C TYR A 173 2.60 -18.54 -12.68
N HIS A 174 2.26 -19.20 -11.56
CA HIS A 174 1.58 -20.48 -11.62
C HIS A 174 0.19 -20.32 -12.25
N LYS A 175 -0.17 -21.26 -13.14
CA LYS A 175 -1.40 -21.24 -13.95
C LYS A 175 -2.69 -21.08 -13.14
N VAL A 176 -2.69 -21.50 -11.86
CA VAL A 176 -3.85 -21.37 -10.96
C VAL A 176 -4.26 -19.91 -10.71
N PHE A 177 -3.33 -18.97 -10.87
CA PHE A 177 -3.58 -17.53 -10.72
C PHE A 177 -3.82 -16.82 -12.06
N GLY A 178 -3.92 -17.58 -13.16
CA GLY A 178 -4.11 -17.06 -14.51
C GLY A 178 -2.98 -16.14 -14.98
N THR A 179 -3.23 -15.40 -16.06
CA THR A 179 -2.23 -14.52 -16.69
C THR A 179 -1.85 -13.32 -15.83
N LYS A 180 -2.75 -12.85 -14.97
CA LYS A 180 -2.49 -11.75 -14.03
C LYS A 180 -1.54 -12.17 -12.90
N GLY A 181 -1.53 -13.46 -12.55
CA GLY A 181 -0.76 -14.03 -11.44
C GLY A 181 -1.03 -13.37 -10.08
N THR A 182 -0.12 -13.54 -9.13
CA THR A 182 -0.34 -13.20 -7.71
C THR A 182 0.91 -12.65 -7.02
N ASN A 183 0.73 -11.84 -5.97
CA ASN A 183 1.78 -11.67 -4.97
C ASN A 183 1.95 -12.97 -4.16
N VAL A 184 3.13 -13.21 -3.62
CA VAL A 184 3.44 -14.43 -2.86
C VAL A 184 4.03 -14.07 -1.51
N ASP A 185 3.31 -14.44 -0.45
CA ASP A 185 3.64 -14.14 0.93
C ASP A 185 4.08 -15.43 1.64
N PHE A 186 5.27 -15.39 2.23
CA PHE A 186 5.79 -16.44 3.11
C PHE A 186 5.58 -15.97 4.54
N ALA A 187 4.75 -16.69 5.29
CA ALA A 187 4.33 -16.33 6.62
C ALA A 187 4.83 -17.35 7.66
N GLN A 188 5.46 -16.86 8.73
CA GLN A 188 5.83 -17.64 9.89
C GLN A 188 5.04 -17.11 11.10
N VAL A 189 4.20 -17.97 11.67
CA VAL A 189 3.47 -17.65 12.91
C VAL A 189 4.45 -17.74 14.08
N ILE A 190 4.62 -16.64 14.81
CA ILE A 190 5.49 -16.57 15.99
C ILE A 190 4.66 -16.88 17.24
N ASP A 191 3.49 -16.26 17.35
CA ASP A 191 2.50 -16.53 18.39
C ASP A 191 1.09 -16.14 17.91
N ARG A 192 0.11 -16.12 18.82
CA ARG A 192 -1.30 -15.79 18.53
C ARG A 192 -1.52 -14.39 17.95
N GLN A 193 -0.59 -13.45 18.09
CA GLN A 193 -0.74 -12.08 17.62
C GLN A 193 0.41 -11.61 16.73
N ASN A 194 1.51 -12.37 16.60
CA ASN A 194 2.70 -11.95 15.87
C ASN A 194 3.04 -12.94 14.74
N VAL A 195 3.27 -12.38 13.55
CA VAL A 195 3.67 -13.12 12.34
C VAL A 195 4.83 -12.41 11.68
N LYS A 196 5.84 -13.14 11.23
CA LYS A 196 6.84 -12.61 10.29
C LYS A 196 6.41 -12.88 8.86
N ILE A 197 6.62 -11.92 7.97
CA ILE A 197 6.29 -12.04 6.55
C ILE A 197 7.47 -11.63 5.66
N ARG A 198 7.65 -12.38 4.57
CA ARG A 198 8.46 -11.99 3.41
C ARG A 198 7.60 -12.11 2.16
N THR A 199 7.69 -11.13 1.25
CA THR A 199 6.77 -11.04 0.10
C THR A 199 7.56 -10.90 -1.20
N TYR A 200 7.28 -11.78 -2.16
CA TYR A 200 7.61 -11.58 -3.57
C TYR A 200 6.46 -10.83 -4.23
N GLU A 201 6.72 -9.64 -4.76
CA GLU A 201 5.69 -8.72 -5.21
C GLU A 201 5.55 -8.69 -6.74
N ARG A 202 4.33 -8.88 -7.21
CA ARG A 202 3.93 -8.72 -8.60
C ARG A 202 4.15 -7.27 -9.04
N GLY A 203 4.73 -7.08 -10.21
CA GLY A 203 5.01 -5.76 -10.78
C GLY A 203 6.39 -5.21 -10.40
N VAL A 204 6.91 -5.60 -9.23
CA VAL A 204 8.34 -5.47 -8.89
C VAL A 204 9.11 -6.68 -9.42
N GLU A 205 8.47 -7.85 -9.43
CA GLU A 205 9.04 -9.14 -9.82
C GLU A 205 10.30 -9.49 -9.02
N GLY A 206 10.20 -9.27 -7.71
CA GLY A 206 11.23 -9.56 -6.71
C GLY A 206 10.71 -9.35 -5.29
N GLU A 207 11.57 -9.62 -4.32
CA GLU A 207 11.25 -9.45 -2.91
C GLU A 207 11.26 -7.97 -2.46
N THR A 208 10.18 -7.54 -1.82
CA THR A 208 10.05 -6.17 -1.29
C THR A 208 10.26 -6.12 0.22
N TYR A 209 10.59 -4.93 0.75
CA TYR A 209 10.80 -4.74 2.20
C TYR A 209 9.51 -4.83 3.00
N ALA A 210 8.39 -4.42 2.44
CA ALA A 210 7.09 -4.47 3.08
C ALA A 210 5.98 -4.43 2.03
N CYS A 211 4.92 -5.21 2.24
CA CYS A 211 3.73 -5.21 1.39
C CYS A 211 2.48 -5.11 2.28
N GLY A 212 1.78 -3.97 2.21
CA GLY A 212 0.62 -3.70 3.06
C GLY A 212 -0.57 -4.63 2.76
N THR A 213 -0.84 -4.88 1.48
CA THR A 213 -1.90 -5.82 1.06
C THR A 213 -1.53 -7.26 1.42
N GLY A 214 -0.25 -7.64 1.33
CA GLY A 214 0.23 -8.96 1.76
C GLY A 214 0.14 -9.20 3.26
N ALA A 215 0.40 -8.16 4.06
CA ALA A 215 0.18 -8.19 5.50
C ALA A 215 -1.29 -8.45 5.85
N VAL A 216 -2.21 -7.79 5.15
CA VAL A 216 -3.65 -7.97 5.34
C VAL A 216 -4.08 -9.35 4.88
N ALA A 217 -3.65 -9.81 3.71
CA ALA A 217 -3.94 -11.13 3.18
C ALA A 217 -3.51 -12.23 4.15
N THR A 218 -2.29 -12.13 4.66
CA THR A 218 -1.71 -13.04 5.66
C THR A 218 -2.53 -13.02 6.96
N GLY A 219 -2.85 -11.85 7.48
CA GLY A 219 -3.67 -11.71 8.68
C GLY A 219 -5.06 -12.36 8.51
N VAL A 220 -5.72 -12.12 7.38
CA VAL A 220 -7.06 -12.66 7.07
C VAL A 220 -7.02 -14.18 7.00
N ILE A 221 -6.08 -14.73 6.23
CA ILE A 221 -5.94 -16.18 6.05
C ILE A 221 -5.62 -16.88 7.38
N LEU A 222 -4.67 -16.34 8.16
CA LEU A 222 -4.25 -16.99 9.40
C LEU A 222 -5.28 -16.84 10.54
N ARG A 223 -6.07 -15.76 10.54
CA ARG A 223 -7.24 -15.64 11.41
C ARG A 223 -8.32 -16.66 11.03
N GLU A 224 -8.64 -16.80 9.75
CA GLU A 224 -9.64 -17.77 9.28
C GLU A 224 -9.23 -19.21 9.61
N LYS A 225 -7.93 -19.50 9.55
CA LYS A 225 -7.35 -20.78 10.00
C LYS A 225 -7.36 -21.00 11.52
N GLY A 226 -7.83 -20.02 12.31
CA GLY A 226 -7.84 -20.09 13.78
C GLY A 226 -6.46 -20.03 14.43
N LEU A 227 -5.44 -19.56 13.70
CA LEU A 227 -4.06 -19.48 14.19
C LEU A 227 -3.79 -18.17 14.93
N LEU A 228 -4.49 -17.09 14.58
CA LEU A 228 -4.28 -15.75 15.13
C LEU A 228 -5.51 -15.13 15.78
N GLU A 229 -5.25 -14.20 16.69
CA GLU A 229 -6.20 -13.34 17.38
C GLU A 229 -6.07 -11.89 16.89
N ASN A 230 -7.18 -11.14 16.91
CA ASN A 230 -7.25 -9.76 16.45
C ASN A 230 -6.87 -8.79 17.59
N PRO A 231 -6.08 -7.71 17.36
CA PRO A 231 -5.34 -7.38 16.14
C PRO A 231 -4.06 -8.19 15.95
N VAL A 232 -3.67 -8.35 14.69
CA VAL A 232 -2.47 -9.09 14.29
C VAL A 232 -1.34 -8.11 13.98
N ASN A 233 -0.16 -8.38 14.53
CA ASN A 233 1.09 -7.71 14.17
C ASN A 233 1.83 -8.52 13.10
N ILE A 234 2.09 -7.88 11.97
CA ILE A 234 2.84 -8.41 10.84
C ILE A 234 4.20 -7.72 10.78
N ILE A 235 5.26 -8.47 11.04
CA ILE A 235 6.64 -8.00 11.02
C ILE A 235 7.20 -8.26 9.62
N THR A 236 7.45 -7.19 8.88
CA THR A 236 7.93 -7.25 7.49
C THR A 236 9.44 -7.44 7.43
N LYS A 237 9.95 -7.85 6.27
CA LYS A 237 11.39 -7.95 5.99
C LYS A 237 12.16 -6.65 6.33
N GLY A 238 11.56 -5.49 6.09
CA GLY A 238 12.12 -4.18 6.40
C GLY A 238 12.16 -3.82 7.88
N GLY A 239 11.67 -4.71 8.77
CA GLY A 239 11.60 -4.48 10.21
C GLY A 239 10.43 -3.59 10.64
N GLU A 240 9.53 -3.22 9.73
CA GLU A 240 8.30 -2.52 10.08
C GLU A 240 7.28 -3.51 10.67
N THR A 241 6.57 -3.10 11.73
CA THR A 241 5.42 -3.84 12.23
C THR A 241 4.14 -3.17 11.74
N LEU A 242 3.43 -3.86 10.84
CA LEU A 242 2.11 -3.47 10.38
C LEU A 242 1.06 -4.15 11.26
N LYS A 243 0.11 -3.39 11.80
CA LYS A 243 -0.96 -3.94 12.62
C LYS A 243 -2.24 -4.03 11.80
N VAL A 244 -2.76 -5.24 11.64
CA VAL A 244 -3.96 -5.54 10.86
C VAL A 244 -5.11 -5.81 11.82
N TYR A 245 -6.22 -5.10 11.61
CA TYR A 245 -7.47 -5.30 12.35
C TYR A 245 -8.48 -5.96 11.43
N ILE A 246 -9.04 -7.09 11.86
CA ILE A 246 -9.90 -7.95 11.05
C ILE A 246 -11.21 -8.19 11.81
N ASN A 247 -12.17 -7.30 11.62
CA ASN A 247 -13.53 -7.40 12.15
C ASN A 247 -14.52 -7.42 10.96
N GLU A 248 -15.66 -6.74 11.08
CA GLU A 248 -16.57 -6.49 9.95
C GLU A 248 -15.90 -5.65 8.86
N GLU A 249 -15.06 -4.69 9.28
CA GLU A 249 -14.21 -3.89 8.42
C GLU A 249 -12.73 -4.25 8.66
N VAL A 250 -11.93 -4.16 7.61
CA VAL A 250 -10.49 -4.43 7.67
C VAL A 250 -9.72 -3.12 7.71
N TYR A 251 -8.80 -3.00 8.66
CA TYR A 251 -7.91 -1.84 8.78
C TYR A 251 -6.46 -2.28 8.79
N LEU A 252 -5.62 -1.46 8.16
CA LEU A 252 -4.17 -1.59 8.20
C LEU A 252 -3.59 -0.36 8.90
N GLU A 253 -2.81 -0.60 9.94
CA GLU A 253 -2.08 0.44 10.66
C GLU A 253 -0.57 0.27 10.48
N GLY A 254 0.08 1.34 10.04
CA GLY A 254 1.53 1.36 9.79
C GLY A 254 2.09 2.77 9.84
N ASP A 255 3.41 2.89 9.67
CA ASP A 255 4.05 4.21 9.62
C ASP A 255 3.70 4.92 8.30
N ALA A 256 3.50 6.24 8.38
CA ALA A 256 3.54 7.17 7.26
C ALA A 256 4.49 8.31 7.63
N ARG A 257 5.60 8.44 6.91
CA ARG A 257 6.69 9.35 7.25
C ARG A 257 6.71 10.52 6.29
N ILE A 258 6.95 11.73 6.81
CA ILE A 258 7.33 12.88 6.00
C ILE A 258 8.84 12.77 5.85
N ILE A 259 9.31 12.66 4.62
CA ILE A 259 10.74 12.54 4.29
C ILE A 259 11.35 13.92 4.21
N PHE A 260 10.73 14.81 3.43
CA PHE A 260 11.04 16.23 3.38
C PHE A 260 9.84 17.01 2.85
N ILE A 261 9.88 18.32 3.08
CA ILE A 261 8.98 19.31 2.47
C ILE A 261 9.84 20.12 1.52
N GLY A 262 9.32 20.42 0.34
CA GLY A 262 10.07 21.13 -0.68
C GLY A 262 9.18 22.01 -1.53
N GLU A 263 9.83 22.92 -2.25
CA GLU A 263 9.21 23.81 -3.21
C GLU A 263 9.69 23.44 -4.61
N LEU A 264 8.75 23.25 -5.53
CA LEU A 264 9.04 22.81 -6.88
C LEU A 264 9.53 23.98 -7.74
N ASN A 265 10.79 23.91 -8.16
CA ASN A 265 11.32 24.78 -9.20
C ASN A 265 10.87 24.30 -10.60
N ARG A 266 10.57 25.23 -11.52
CA ARG A 266 10.18 24.89 -12.91
C ARG A 266 11.24 24.10 -13.66
N GLU A 267 12.52 24.29 -13.35
CA GLU A 267 13.62 23.54 -13.96
C GLU A 267 13.54 22.04 -13.68
N ALA A 268 12.87 21.63 -12.60
CA ALA A 268 12.65 20.22 -12.27
C ALA A 268 11.62 19.52 -13.17
N LEU A 269 10.98 20.24 -14.10
CA LEU A 269 9.95 19.72 -15.01
C LEU A 269 10.38 19.82 -16.49
N VAL A 270 11.68 19.99 -16.75
CA VAL A 270 12.25 20.04 -18.11
C VAL A 270 12.55 18.64 -18.63
#